data_AF-A0A8T7DD97-F1
#
_entry.id   AF-A0A8T7DD97-F1
#
_cell.length_a   1.000
_cell.length_b   1.000
_cell.length_c   1.000
_cell.angle_alpha   90.00
_cell.angle_beta   90.00
_cell.angle_gamma   90.00
#
_symmetry.space_group_name_H-M   'P 1'
#
loop_
_entity.id
_entity.type
_entity.pdbx_description
1 polymer ?
#
loop_
_entity_poly.entity_id
_entity_poly.type
_entity_poly.pdbx_seq_one_letter_code
_entity_poly.pdbx_strand_id
1 'polypeptide(L)'
;MSGKVKTVVLLILDGWGNSEKDEFNAIYAAKKPVFDRLLKEHPHTEISTSGSSVGLPAGQMGNSEVGHLNLGAGRVVYQEITRISRSIRTGSFFENRTLTDAVDLAIENNKAVHLVGLLSPGGVHSHEDHIHA
;
A
#
# COMPACT_ATOMS: atom_id res chain seq x y z
N MET A 1 8.30 6.77 44.13
CA MET A 1 7.16 7.36 43.40
C MET A 1 7.01 6.61 42.08
N SER A 2 6.01 5.73 41.96
CA SER A 2 5.69 5.10 40.67
C SER A 2 4.88 6.12 39.86
N GLY A 3 5.50 6.73 38.85
CA GLY A 3 4.83 7.68 37.97
C GLY A 3 3.79 6.94 37.14
N LYS A 4 2.51 7.25 37.35
CA LYS A 4 1.41 6.65 36.59
C LYS A 4 1.57 7.05 35.11
N VAL A 5 1.92 6.08 34.26
CA VAL A 5 2.07 6.30 32.81
C VAL A 5 0.71 6.72 32.24
N LYS A 6 0.69 7.78 31.44
CA LYS A 6 -0.52 8.17 30.70
C LYS A 6 -0.71 7.22 29.53
N THR A 7 -1.80 6.46 29.55
CA THR A 7 -2.16 5.55 28.45
C THR A 7 -2.63 6.33 27.24
N VAL A 8 -2.14 5.94 26.06
CA VAL A 8 -2.58 6.46 24.76
C VAL A 8 -3.22 5.31 24.00
N VAL A 9 -4.33 5.59 23.30
CA VAL A 9 -5.06 4.62 22.46
C VAL A 9 -5.06 5.13 21.03
N LEU A 10 -4.62 4.29 20.10
CA LEU A 10 -4.85 4.46 18.66
C LEU A 10 -6.05 3.62 18.26
N LEU A 11 -7.13 4.26 17.80
CA LEU A 11 -8.34 3.60 17.31
C LEU A 11 -8.40 3.74 15.79
N ILE A 12 -8.44 2.61 15.08
CA ILE A 12 -8.53 2.58 13.61
C ILE A 12 -9.95 2.13 13.23
N LEU A 13 -10.69 3.02 12.56
CA LEU A 13 -11.97 2.69 11.94
C LEU A 13 -11.69 2.22 10.51
N ASP A 14 -11.61 0.91 10.29
CA ASP A 14 -11.27 0.36 8.97
C ASP A 14 -12.36 0.71 7.93
N GLY A 15 -11.94 1.16 6.75
CA GLY A 15 -12.85 1.65 5.70
C GLY A 15 -13.53 2.99 5.98
N TRP A 16 -13.06 3.78 6.95
CA TRP A 16 -13.66 5.07 7.31
C TRP A 16 -12.94 6.27 6.64
N GLY A 17 -13.49 6.75 5.51
CA GLY A 17 -12.94 7.90 4.77
C GLY A 17 -13.77 9.18 4.88
N ASN A 18 -13.18 10.32 4.49
CA ASN A 18 -13.93 11.55 4.25
C ASN A 18 -14.25 11.74 2.76
N SER A 19 -15.44 12.22 2.44
CA SER A 19 -15.92 12.48 1.08
C SER A 19 -16.84 13.70 1.11
N GLU A 20 -16.65 14.62 0.16
CA GLU A 20 -17.53 15.79 -0.05
C GLU A 20 -18.89 15.41 -0.64
N LYS A 21 -19.03 14.17 -1.14
CA LYS A 21 -20.28 13.66 -1.71
C LYS A 21 -21.07 12.91 -0.63
N ASP A 22 -22.32 13.31 -0.48
CA ASP A 22 -23.29 12.69 0.45
C ASP A 22 -24.03 11.51 -0.21
N GLU A 23 -24.09 11.49 -1.53
CA GLU A 23 -24.77 10.43 -2.29
C GLU A 23 -24.08 9.07 -2.07
N PHE A 24 -24.84 8.06 -1.66
CA PHE A 24 -24.36 6.72 -1.31
C PHE A 24 -23.27 6.70 -0.21
N ASN A 25 -23.15 7.77 0.59
CA ASN A 25 -22.18 7.86 1.67
C ASN A 25 -22.75 7.37 2.99
N ALA A 26 -22.41 6.13 3.36
CA ALA A 26 -22.88 5.50 4.59
C ALA A 26 -22.38 6.21 5.86
N ILE A 27 -21.15 6.77 5.83
CA ILE A 27 -20.59 7.49 6.96
C ILE A 27 -21.40 8.77 7.19
N TYR A 28 -21.67 9.54 6.13
CA TYR A 28 -22.50 10.74 6.22
C TYR A 28 -23.90 10.43 6.76
N ALA A 29 -24.58 9.44 6.19
CA ALA A 29 -25.96 9.06 6.55
C ALA A 29 -26.11 8.45 7.95
N ALA A 30 -25.03 7.92 8.54
CA ALA A 30 -25.09 7.28 9.85
C ALA A 30 -25.32 8.27 11.00
N LYS A 31 -26.08 7.84 12.02
CA LYS A 31 -26.19 8.52 13.32
C LYS A 31 -24.97 8.17 14.18
N LYS A 32 -24.03 9.11 14.32
CA LYS A 32 -22.70 8.90 14.91
C LYS A 32 -22.35 9.97 15.96
N PRO A 33 -23.18 10.13 17.00
CA PRO A 33 -23.12 11.26 17.94
C PRO A 33 -21.79 11.37 18.71
N VAL A 34 -21.11 10.24 18.94
CA VAL A 34 -19.78 10.25 19.58
C VAL A 34 -18.73 10.79 18.61
N PHE A 35 -18.70 10.30 17.38
CA PHE A 35 -17.76 10.74 16.36
C PHE A 35 -17.95 12.22 16.02
N ASP A 36 -19.20 12.64 15.82
CA ASP A 36 -19.56 14.05 15.53
C ASP A 36 -19.14 14.98 16.68
N ARG A 37 -19.34 14.56 17.93
CA ARG A 37 -18.89 15.32 19.10
C ARG A 37 -17.36 15.43 19.15
N LEU A 38 -16.64 14.34 18.90
CA LEU A 38 -15.17 14.34 18.90
C LEU A 38 -14.61 15.30 17.85
N LEU A 39 -15.18 15.31 16.63
CA LEU A 39 -14.77 16.26 15.59
C LEU A 39 -15.08 17.72 15.98
N LYS A 40 -16.19 17.98 16.67
CA LYS A 40 -16.57 19.33 17.10
C LYS A 40 -15.73 19.87 18.26
N GLU A 41 -15.39 19.02 19.22
CA GLU A 41 -14.83 19.44 20.52
C GLU A 41 -13.31 19.26 20.63
N HIS A 42 -12.67 18.54 19.69
CA HIS A 42 -11.24 18.26 19.73
C HIS A 42 -10.54 18.57 18.40
N PRO A 43 -9.22 18.87 18.44
CA PRO A 43 -8.42 19.06 17.24
C PRO A 43 -8.47 17.81 16.35
N HIS A 44 -8.70 18.03 15.06
CA HIS A 44 -8.71 16.98 14.04
C HIS A 44 -8.08 17.48 12.74
N THR A 45 -7.65 16.54 11.91
CA THR A 45 -7.13 16.80 10.57
C THR A 45 -7.43 15.60 9.69
N GLU A 46 -7.27 15.77 8.38
CA GLU A 46 -7.30 14.70 7.40
C GLU A 46 -5.88 14.31 7.00
N ILE A 47 -5.72 13.05 6.54
CA ILE A 47 -4.44 12.50 6.07
C ILE A 47 -4.66 11.70 4.78
N SER A 48 -3.66 11.69 3.89
CA SER A 48 -3.70 10.90 2.65
C SER A 48 -3.35 9.43 2.93
N THR A 49 -4.28 8.52 2.64
CA THR A 49 -4.15 7.07 2.92
C THR A 49 -4.06 6.20 1.65
N SER A 50 -3.81 6.81 0.50
CA SER A 50 -3.82 6.14 -0.81
C SER A 50 -2.72 6.67 -1.75
N GLY A 51 -2.43 5.91 -2.80
CA GLY A 51 -1.42 6.27 -3.80
C GLY A 51 -0.02 6.49 -3.22
N SER A 52 0.69 7.48 -3.75
CA SER A 52 2.10 7.70 -3.44
C SER A 52 2.37 8.07 -1.98
N SER A 53 1.37 8.60 -1.25
CA SER A 53 1.53 8.96 0.17
C SER A 53 1.71 7.74 1.07
N VAL A 54 1.32 6.54 0.60
CA VAL A 54 1.43 5.27 1.34
C VAL A 54 2.26 4.23 0.61
N GLY A 55 3.02 4.64 -0.42
CA GLY A 55 3.93 3.76 -1.17
C GLY A 55 3.27 2.95 -2.29
N LEU A 56 2.05 3.32 -2.68
CA LEU A 56 1.34 2.78 -3.84
C LEU A 56 1.54 3.65 -5.09
N PRO A 57 1.33 3.10 -6.30
CA PRO A 57 1.18 3.88 -7.54
C PRO A 57 0.18 5.04 -7.40
N ALA A 58 0.43 6.13 -8.12
CA ALA A 58 -0.47 7.28 -8.12
C ALA A 58 -1.89 6.89 -8.56
N GLY A 59 -2.90 7.36 -7.82
CA GLY A 59 -4.32 7.04 -8.10
C GLY A 59 -4.80 5.69 -7.57
N GLN A 60 -3.91 4.82 -7.08
CA GLN A 60 -4.32 3.54 -6.51
C GLN A 60 -4.92 3.74 -5.11
N MET A 61 -6.09 3.13 -4.89
CA MET A 61 -6.75 3.15 -3.59
C MET A 61 -5.91 2.50 -2.49
N GLY A 62 -6.04 2.99 -1.27
CA GLY A 62 -5.46 2.35 -0.09
C GLY A 62 -6.18 1.04 0.26
N ASN A 63 -5.58 0.26 1.16
CA ASN A 63 -6.17 -0.94 1.73
C ASN A 63 -5.68 -1.15 3.16
N SER A 64 -6.28 -2.11 3.88
CA SER A 64 -5.98 -2.36 5.29
C SER A 64 -4.52 -2.72 5.54
N GLU A 65 -3.90 -3.57 4.71
CA GLU A 65 -2.50 -3.99 4.88
C GLU A 65 -1.54 -2.80 4.73
N VAL A 66 -1.67 -2.05 3.64
CA VAL A 66 -0.85 -0.86 3.36
C VAL A 66 -1.03 0.18 4.47
N GLY A 67 -2.26 0.41 4.90
CA GLY A 67 -2.58 1.37 5.97
C GLY A 67 -1.94 1.01 7.31
N HIS A 68 -2.13 -0.23 7.77
CA HIS A 68 -1.58 -0.69 9.05
C HIS A 68 -0.05 -0.72 9.02
N LEU A 69 0.55 -1.10 7.89
CA LEU A 69 2.00 -1.11 7.72
C LEU A 69 2.60 0.29 7.83
N ASN A 70 2.01 1.28 7.16
CA ASN A 70 2.46 2.67 7.24
C ASN A 70 2.27 3.26 8.64
N LEU A 71 1.12 3.01 9.29
CA LEU A 71 0.84 3.46 10.66
C LEU A 71 1.84 2.87 11.67
N GLY A 72 2.12 1.57 11.58
CA GLY A 72 3.06 0.88 12.46
C GLY A 72 4.52 1.25 12.19
N ALA A 73 4.87 1.54 10.93
CA ALA A 73 6.24 1.87 10.55
C ALA A 73 6.62 3.34 10.80
N GLY A 74 5.65 4.25 10.87
CA GLY A 74 5.90 5.70 11.00
C GLY A 74 6.63 6.30 9.79
N ARG A 75 6.55 5.66 8.63
CA ARG A 75 7.16 6.08 7.36
C ARG A 75 6.42 5.49 6.17
N VAL A 76 6.62 6.09 4.99
CA VAL A 76 6.11 5.54 3.72
C VAL A 76 6.75 4.17 3.47
N VAL A 77 5.92 3.13 3.39
CA VAL A 77 6.37 1.77 3.05
C VAL A 77 6.03 1.46 1.61
N TYR A 78 7.07 1.49 0.76
CA TYR A 78 6.94 1.13 -0.65
C TYR A 78 6.49 -0.31 -0.79
N GLN A 79 5.34 -0.50 -1.43
CA GLN A 79 4.83 -1.82 -1.73
C GLN A 79 5.70 -2.52 -2.78
N GLU A 80 5.71 -3.86 -2.77
CA GLU A 80 6.54 -4.65 -3.67
C GLU A 80 6.29 -4.30 -5.14
N ILE A 81 5.04 -4.05 -5.54
CA ILE A 81 4.72 -3.59 -6.90
C ILE A 81 5.45 -2.29 -7.25
N THR A 82 5.47 -1.30 -6.35
CA THR A 82 6.17 -0.02 -6.56
C THR A 82 7.68 -0.20 -6.54
N ARG A 83 8.20 -1.08 -5.68
CA ARG A 83 9.62 -1.41 -5.58
C ARG A 83 10.11 -2.07 -6.88
N ILE A 84 9.38 -3.07 -7.38
CA ILE A 84 9.69 -3.77 -8.62
C ILE A 84 9.57 -2.83 -9.81
N SER A 85 8.45 -2.09 -9.97
CA SER A 85 8.29 -1.10 -11.05
C SER A 85 9.38 -0.03 -11.04
N ARG A 86 9.80 0.44 -9.85
CA ARG A 86 10.92 1.36 -9.74
C ARG A 86 12.22 0.70 -10.18
N SER A 87 12.50 -0.53 -9.76
CA SER A 87 13.71 -1.25 -10.13
C SER A 87 13.83 -1.49 -11.63
N ILE A 88 12.71 -1.76 -12.32
CA ILE A 88 12.64 -1.85 -13.79
C ILE A 88 12.99 -0.49 -14.38
N ARG A 89 12.34 0.59 -13.92
CA ARG A 89 12.59 1.95 -14.41
C ARG A 89 14.03 2.42 -14.18
N THR A 90 14.66 2.04 -13.07
CA THR A 90 16.03 2.45 -12.73
C THR A 90 17.10 1.49 -13.25
N GLY A 91 16.72 0.43 -13.97
CA GLY A 91 17.62 -0.56 -14.54
C GLY A 91 18.11 -1.65 -13.56
N SER A 92 18.01 -1.42 -12.25
CA SER A 92 18.49 -2.37 -11.23
C SER A 92 17.77 -3.72 -11.22
N PHE A 93 16.59 -3.82 -11.86
CA PHE A 93 15.89 -5.09 -12.08
C PHE A 93 16.72 -6.06 -12.93
N PHE A 94 17.36 -5.54 -13.99
CA PHE A 94 18.13 -6.34 -14.96
C PHE A 94 19.50 -6.78 -14.42
N GLU A 95 19.94 -6.23 -13.28
CA GLU A 95 21.17 -6.62 -12.58
C GLU A 95 20.89 -7.53 -11.36
N ASN A 96 19.62 -7.90 -11.13
CA ASN A 96 19.24 -8.73 -10.00
C ASN A 96 19.76 -10.16 -10.19
N ARG A 97 20.77 -10.54 -9.39
CA ARG A 97 21.39 -11.87 -9.44
C ARG A 97 20.42 -13.03 -9.34
N THR A 98 19.34 -12.90 -8.56
CA THR A 98 18.33 -13.96 -8.50
C THR A 98 17.64 -14.20 -9.85
N LEU A 99 17.51 -13.15 -10.68
CA LEU A 99 16.94 -13.26 -12.02
C LEU A 99 18.01 -13.67 -13.04
N THR A 100 19.17 -12.99 -13.05
CA THR A 100 20.23 -13.26 -14.03
C THR A 100 20.82 -14.65 -13.87
N ASP A 101 21.10 -15.08 -12.63
CA ASP A 101 21.69 -16.40 -12.38
C ASP A 101 20.76 -17.53 -12.84
N ALA A 102 19.43 -17.34 -12.78
CA ALA A 102 18.46 -18.31 -13.27
C ALA A 102 18.46 -18.41 -14.81
N VAL A 103 18.64 -17.29 -15.50
CA VAL A 103 18.80 -17.25 -16.96
C VAL A 103 20.14 -17.86 -17.37
N ASP A 104 21.22 -17.49 -16.70
CA ASP A 104 22.57 -18.02 -16.95
C ASP A 104 22.60 -19.55 -16.79
N LEU A 105 21.99 -20.07 -15.73
CA LEU A 105 21.87 -21.51 -15.50
C LEU A 105 21.13 -22.23 -16.64
N ALA A 106 20.05 -21.62 -17.17
CA ALA A 106 19.30 -22.20 -18.28
C ALA A 106 20.13 -22.21 -19.58
N ILE A 107 20.90 -21.14 -19.84
CA ILE A 107 21.83 -21.06 -20.97
C ILE A 107 22.91 -22.12 -20.87
N GLU A 108 23.60 -22.22 -19.73
CA GLU A 108 24.68 -23.19 -19.48
C GLU A 108 24.23 -24.65 -19.70
N ASN A 109 22.97 -24.95 -19.39
CA ASN A 109 22.41 -26.30 -19.48
C ASN A 109 21.58 -26.55 -20.75
N ASN A 110 21.53 -25.60 -21.67
CA ASN A 110 20.68 -25.64 -22.87
C ASN A 110 19.21 -25.98 -22.55
N LYS A 111 18.64 -25.25 -21.59
CA LYS A 111 17.25 -25.39 -21.10
C LYS A 111 16.46 -24.10 -21.33
N ALA A 112 15.14 -24.22 -21.17
CA ALA A 112 14.23 -23.09 -21.22
C ALA A 112 14.05 -22.44 -19.84
N VAL A 113 13.73 -21.15 -19.82
CA VAL A 113 13.21 -20.42 -18.65
C VAL A 113 11.70 -20.40 -18.73
N HIS A 114 11.02 -20.77 -17.65
CA HIS A 114 9.56 -20.74 -17.56
C HIS A 114 9.12 -19.59 -16.66
N LEU A 115 8.35 -18.65 -17.22
CA LEU A 115 7.70 -17.59 -16.47
C LEU A 115 6.24 -17.96 -16.21
N VAL A 116 5.80 -17.84 -14.95
CA VAL A 116 4.42 -18.13 -14.53
C VAL A 116 3.94 -16.98 -13.66
N GLY A 117 2.81 -16.39 -14.03
CA GLY A 117 2.21 -15.29 -13.29
C GLY A 117 0.81 -14.97 -13.80
N LEU A 118 0.08 -14.18 -13.01
CA LEU A 118 -1.20 -13.63 -13.44
C LEU A 118 -0.96 -12.52 -14.47
N LEU A 119 -1.54 -12.63 -15.67
CA LEU A 119 -1.32 -11.68 -16.76
C LEU A 119 -2.49 -10.70 -16.85
N SER A 120 -2.37 -9.55 -16.20
CA SER A 120 -3.34 -8.47 -16.24
C SER A 120 -2.73 -7.15 -15.73
N PRO A 121 -3.34 -5.99 -16.00
CA PRO A 121 -2.94 -4.70 -15.44
C PRO A 121 -3.45 -4.47 -14.00
N GLY A 122 -3.97 -5.50 -13.30
CA GLY A 122 -4.69 -5.34 -12.04
C GLY A 122 -3.85 -4.85 -10.85
N GLY A 123 -2.55 -5.17 -10.79
CA GLY A 123 -1.62 -4.63 -9.79
C GLY A 123 -1.82 -5.11 -8.35
N VAL A 124 -2.71 -6.10 -8.11
CA VAL A 124 -2.96 -6.67 -6.78
C VAL A 124 -1.98 -7.81 -6.48
N HIS A 125 -1.85 -8.77 -7.40
CA HIS A 125 -0.97 -9.93 -7.26
C HIS A 125 0.20 -9.95 -8.27
N SER A 126 0.07 -9.18 -9.35
CA SER A 126 1.05 -9.07 -10.43
C SER A 126 0.76 -7.82 -11.26
N HIS A 127 1.66 -7.50 -12.18
CA HIS A 127 1.41 -6.55 -13.26
C HIS A 127 2.04 -7.08 -14.55
N GLU A 128 1.33 -7.02 -15.68
CA GLU A 128 1.82 -7.53 -16.96
C GLU A 128 3.13 -6.87 -17.42
N ASP A 129 3.33 -5.57 -17.13
CA ASP A 129 4.61 -4.89 -17.38
C ASP A 129 5.82 -5.52 -16.67
N HIS A 130 5.63 -6.22 -15.55
CA HIS A 130 6.72 -6.94 -14.87
C HIS A 130 7.08 -8.24 -15.57
N ILE A 131 6.14 -8.83 -16.31
CA ILE A 131 6.37 -10.02 -17.14
C ILE A 131 7.04 -9.62 -18.47
N HIS A 132 6.73 -8.43 -18.98
CA HIS A 132 7.34 -7.89 -20.20
C HIS A 132 8.78 -7.38 -20.02
N ALA A 133 9.17 -7.01 -18.80
CA ALA A 133 10.51 -6.56 -18.46
C ALA A 133 11.50 -7.73 -18.40
#